data_AF-A0AA88VBJ8-F1
#
_entry.id   AF-A0AA88VBJ8-F1
#
_cell.length_a   1.000
_cell.length_b   1.000
_cell.length_c   1.000
_cell.angle_alpha   90.00
_cell.angle_beta   90.00
_cell.angle_gamma   90.00
#
_symmetry.space_group_name_H-M   'P 1'
#
loop_
_entity.id
_entity.type
_entity.pdbx_description
1 polymer ?
#
loop_
_entity_poly.entity_id
_entity_poly.type
_entity_poly.pdbx_seq_one_letter_code
_entity_poly.pdbx_strand_id
1 'polypeptide(L)'
;MENKSKIKVAVAIACCWAAISILLAARHKKRKQKQEQSSKPCFLKTEQKPQHAFKRVLADNSYSQFKHLKLHTPNNESGTSSLHPYETEIGGLLREPDVGLRFFEGQVDFEMGESYVWVDTESKLVELAETLSGERVFSVDTEQHGLRSFLGFTALVQISTKSEDYLVDSIALHDVTGILRPVFANPKACDVLSKPQKSLAYLLETYCGREDWRQRPLPIEMVEYARTDAHYLLYIAECLATELKEHDNDCLDDKIRFVLEASQRSNTICLGFFSKETEAYPGESAASSIFFRHLNGQGTALSVLGDTKFQDIVRQLCAWRDLMARVHDENLRYVLSDQAVVAVSVFSKYSVKVVHFLCQNDERKMKRQRERNPT
;
A
#
# COMPACT_ATOMS: atom_id res chain seq x y z
N MET A 1 -47.57 48.89 25.14
CA MET A 1 -46.24 48.27 24.93
C MET A 1 -46.31 46.75 24.71
N GLU A 2 -47.37 46.08 25.17
CA GLU A 2 -47.53 44.62 25.13
C GLU A 2 -47.70 43.99 23.73
N ASN A 3 -48.25 44.73 22.76
CA ASN A 3 -48.46 44.20 21.41
C ASN A 3 -47.17 44.12 20.58
N LYS A 4 -46.20 45.02 20.82
CA LYS A 4 -44.91 45.02 20.11
C LYS A 4 -44.00 43.87 20.55
N SER A 5 -44.06 43.43 21.81
CA SER A 5 -43.31 42.27 22.29
C SER A 5 -43.88 40.96 21.74
N LYS A 6 -45.21 40.81 21.71
CA LYS A 6 -45.89 39.65 21.12
C LYS A 6 -45.56 39.47 19.64
N ILE A 7 -45.51 40.56 18.86
CA ILE A 7 -45.11 40.53 17.44
C ILE A 7 -43.64 40.10 17.29
N LYS A 8 -42.71 40.62 18.11
CA LYS A 8 -41.29 40.22 18.06
C LYS A 8 -41.09 38.73 18.39
N VAL A 9 -41.83 38.21 19.36
CA VAL A 9 -41.79 36.78 19.72
C VAL A 9 -42.36 35.92 18.59
N ALA A 10 -43.47 36.33 17.97
CA ALA A 10 -44.05 35.62 16.83
C ALA A 10 -43.09 35.58 15.62
N VAL A 11 -42.41 36.68 15.32
CA VAL A 11 -41.40 36.74 14.25
C VAL A 11 -40.19 35.85 14.58
N ALA A 12 -39.69 35.86 15.82
CA ALA A 12 -38.59 35.01 16.24
C ALA A 12 -38.94 33.51 16.11
N ILE A 13 -40.16 33.13 16.53
CA ILE A 13 -40.66 31.76 16.38
C ILE A 13 -40.75 31.38 14.90
N ALA A 14 -41.31 32.25 14.05
CA ALA A 14 -41.40 31.99 12.61
C ALA A 14 -40.02 31.81 11.95
N CYS A 15 -39.03 32.63 12.33
CA CYS A 15 -37.65 32.50 11.84
C CYS A 15 -37.00 31.18 12.29
N CYS A 16 -37.21 30.76 13.54
CA CYS A 16 -36.72 29.48 14.04
C CYS A 16 -37.35 28.29 13.30
N TRP A 17 -38.66 28.33 13.03
CA TRP A 17 -39.33 27.30 12.23
C TRP A 17 -38.79 27.24 10.80
N ALA A 18 -38.59 28.40 10.16
CA ALA A 18 -37.99 28.45 8.82
C ALA A 18 -36.56 27.86 8.80
N ALA A 19 -35.73 28.19 9.79
CA ALA A 19 -34.37 27.65 9.91
C ALA A 19 -34.37 26.13 10.13
N ILE A 20 -35.28 25.60 10.97
CA ILE A 20 -35.43 24.17 11.21
C ILE A 20 -35.92 23.46 9.93
N SER A 21 -36.89 24.03 9.20
CA SER A 21 -37.36 23.48 7.93
C SER A 21 -36.25 23.43 6.88
N ILE A 22 -35.39 24.45 6.79
CA ILE A 22 -34.23 24.47 5.90
C ILE A 22 -33.21 23.40 6.31
N LEU A 23 -32.92 23.24 7.60
CA LEU A 23 -32.01 22.20 8.11
C LEU A 23 -32.53 20.78 7.85
N LEU A 24 -33.84 20.55 8.01
CA LEU A 24 -34.47 19.27 7.72
C LEU A 24 -34.47 18.99 6.20
N ALA A 25 -34.76 19.99 5.37
CA ALA A 25 -34.69 19.86 3.91
C ALA A 25 -33.24 19.59 3.43
N ALA A 26 -32.25 20.26 4.02
CA ALA A 26 -30.83 20.02 3.73
C ALA A 26 -30.38 18.61 4.16
N ARG A 27 -30.80 18.15 5.35
CA ARG A 27 -30.56 16.77 5.80
C ARG A 27 -31.25 15.73 4.92
N HIS A 28 -32.47 16.00 4.47
CA HIS A 28 -33.21 15.13 3.57
C HIS A 28 -32.55 15.06 2.18
N LYS A 29 -32.09 16.19 1.63
CA LYS A 29 -31.33 16.26 0.38
C LYS A 29 -29.99 15.51 0.48
N LYS A 30 -29.28 15.66 1.60
CA LYS A 30 -28.01 14.94 1.88
C LYS A 30 -28.24 13.43 2.02
N ARG A 31 -29.33 13.00 2.68
CA ARG A 31 -29.75 11.58 2.73
C ARG A 31 -30.12 11.04 1.35
N LYS A 32 -30.88 11.79 0.55
CA LYS A 32 -31.27 11.41 -0.80
C LYS A 32 -30.06 11.29 -1.74
N GLN A 33 -29.10 12.22 -1.67
CA GLN A 33 -27.83 12.11 -2.40
C GLN A 33 -27.00 10.88 -1.98
N LYS A 34 -26.95 10.57 -0.67
CA LYS A 34 -26.26 9.38 -0.16
C LYS A 34 -26.95 8.08 -0.61
N GLN A 35 -28.27 8.10 -0.76
CA GLN A 35 -29.07 6.96 -1.23
C GLN A 35 -29.05 6.81 -2.76
N GLU A 36 -28.94 7.92 -3.52
CA GLU A 36 -28.71 7.93 -4.97
C GLU A 36 -27.28 7.53 -5.34
N GLN A 37 -26.29 7.78 -4.48
CA GLN A 37 -24.93 7.21 -4.63
C GLN A 37 -24.91 5.69 -4.35
N SER A 38 -25.74 5.21 -3.43
CA SER A 38 -25.81 3.78 -3.08
C SER A 38 -26.63 2.92 -4.06
N SER A 39 -27.48 3.54 -4.90
CA SER A 39 -28.40 2.83 -5.83
C SER A 39 -27.89 2.75 -7.27
N LYS A 40 -26.66 3.18 -7.54
CA LYS A 40 -26.01 2.89 -8.82
C LYS A 40 -25.51 1.44 -8.80
N PRO A 41 -25.84 0.60 -9.79
CA PRO A 41 -25.30 -0.75 -9.87
C PRO A 41 -23.78 -0.68 -9.89
N CYS A 42 -23.15 -1.28 -8.87
CA CYS A 42 -21.74 -1.20 -8.53
C CYS A 42 -20.76 -1.63 -9.66
N PHE A 43 -21.26 -2.29 -10.71
CA PHE A 43 -20.43 -3.03 -11.67
C PHE A 43 -20.32 -2.39 -13.08
N LEU A 44 -20.80 -1.17 -13.31
CA LEU A 44 -20.88 -0.60 -14.67
C LEU A 44 -20.30 0.82 -14.84
N LYS A 45 -19.27 1.16 -14.06
CA LYS A 45 -18.23 2.06 -14.58
C LYS A 45 -16.96 1.22 -14.66
N THR A 46 -16.53 0.87 -15.86
CA THR A 46 -15.21 0.30 -16.11
C THR A 46 -14.19 1.38 -15.78
N GLU A 47 -13.86 1.50 -14.48
CA GLU A 47 -12.78 2.35 -14.02
C GLU A 47 -11.51 1.91 -14.75
N GLN A 48 -10.84 2.84 -15.43
CA GLN A 48 -9.61 2.50 -16.14
C GLN A 48 -8.53 2.16 -15.11
N LYS A 49 -8.02 0.93 -15.20
CA LYS A 49 -6.93 0.44 -14.37
C LYS A 49 -5.61 1.02 -14.88
N PRO A 50 -4.80 1.68 -14.02
CA PRO A 50 -3.47 2.15 -14.41
C PRO A 50 -2.60 1.04 -15.01
N GLN A 51 -2.78 -0.20 -14.56
CA GLN A 51 -2.04 -1.37 -15.06
C GLN A 51 -2.20 -1.62 -16.56
N HIS A 52 -3.28 -1.14 -17.18
CA HIS A 52 -3.48 -1.27 -18.62
C HIS A 52 -2.53 -0.37 -19.44
N ALA A 53 -1.91 0.63 -18.81
CA ALA A 53 -0.95 1.53 -19.46
C ALA A 53 0.50 1.04 -19.35
N PHE A 54 0.80 0.07 -18.49
CA PHE A 54 2.14 -0.48 -18.30
C PHE A 54 2.54 -1.33 -19.51
N LYS A 55 3.77 -1.18 -19.99
CA LYS A 55 4.24 -1.80 -21.24
C LYS A 55 5.44 -2.73 -21.06
N ARG A 56 6.39 -2.34 -20.21
CA ARG A 56 7.69 -3.01 -20.08
C ARG A 56 7.74 -3.92 -18.87
N VAL A 57 7.21 -3.43 -17.75
CA VAL A 57 7.16 -4.18 -16.49
C VAL A 57 5.70 -4.57 -16.26
N LEU A 58 5.41 -5.87 -16.21
CA LEU A 58 4.07 -6.38 -15.99
C LEU A 58 4.06 -7.28 -14.76
N ALA A 59 2.98 -7.20 -13.97
CA ALA A 59 2.80 -8.07 -12.82
C ALA A 59 2.61 -9.53 -13.28
N ASP A 60 3.56 -10.40 -12.94
CA ASP A 60 3.39 -11.84 -13.08
C ASP A 60 2.60 -12.37 -11.88
N ASN A 61 1.29 -12.46 -12.02
CA ASN A 61 0.40 -13.01 -11.00
C ASN A 61 0.33 -14.55 -11.02
N SER A 62 1.18 -15.23 -11.80
CA SER A 62 1.23 -16.69 -11.80
C SER A 62 1.73 -17.26 -10.46
N TYR A 63 1.52 -18.56 -10.28
CA TYR A 63 2.02 -19.33 -9.12
C TYR A 63 3.54 -19.54 -9.13
N SER A 64 4.24 -19.06 -10.17
CA SER A 64 5.70 -19.13 -10.22
C SER A 64 6.31 -18.23 -9.16
N GLN A 65 7.43 -18.67 -8.57
CA GLN A 65 8.21 -17.82 -7.66
C GLN A 65 8.58 -16.49 -8.34
N PHE A 66 8.72 -15.45 -7.52
CA PHE A 66 9.17 -14.15 -8.01
C PHE A 66 10.59 -14.26 -8.56
N LYS A 67 10.82 -13.69 -9.74
CA LYS A 67 12.14 -13.67 -10.38
C LYS A 67 12.73 -12.29 -10.20
N HIS A 68 13.72 -12.19 -9.31
CA HIS A 68 14.45 -10.94 -9.10
C HIS A 68 15.28 -10.55 -10.31
N LEU A 69 15.49 -9.24 -10.46
CA LEU A 69 16.40 -8.69 -11.46
C LEU A 69 17.81 -9.26 -11.22
N LYS A 70 18.43 -9.78 -12.29
CA LYS A 70 19.85 -10.15 -12.27
C LYS A 70 20.68 -8.92 -12.60
N LEU A 71 21.55 -8.49 -11.69
CA LEU A 71 22.60 -7.53 -12.02
C LEU A 71 23.59 -8.21 -12.98
N HIS A 72 24.06 -7.51 -14.01
CA HIS A 72 25.07 -8.04 -14.92
C HIS A 72 26.39 -8.22 -14.16
N THR A 73 26.66 -9.44 -13.69
CA THR A 73 28.02 -9.87 -13.32
C THR A 73 28.73 -10.35 -14.59
N PRO A 74 29.99 -9.94 -14.85
CA PRO A 74 30.71 -10.30 -16.06
C PRO A 74 31.09 -11.79 -16.16
N ASN A 75 30.70 -12.64 -15.21
CA ASN A 75 30.92 -14.08 -15.27
C ASN A 75 29.58 -14.84 -15.30
N ASN A 76 29.34 -15.48 -16.43
CA ASN A 76 28.28 -16.44 -16.67
C ASN A 76 28.39 -17.62 -15.70
N GLU A 77 27.44 -17.73 -14.77
CA GLU A 77 26.94 -19.03 -14.35
C GLU A 77 25.41 -19.06 -14.43
N SER A 78 24.91 -19.99 -15.24
CA SER A 78 23.50 -20.26 -15.51
C SER A 78 22.82 -20.95 -14.32
N GLY A 79 22.87 -20.32 -13.15
CA GLY A 79 22.10 -20.71 -11.97
C GLY A 79 20.87 -19.82 -11.82
N THR A 80 19.70 -20.41 -11.56
CA THR A 80 18.58 -19.71 -10.92
C THR A 80 18.95 -19.48 -9.46
N SER A 81 19.85 -18.53 -9.22
CA SER A 81 20.23 -18.14 -7.87
C SER A 81 19.11 -17.30 -7.29
N SER A 82 18.44 -17.82 -6.26
CA SER A 82 17.43 -17.15 -5.44
C SER A 82 18.06 -16.15 -4.46
N LEU A 83 19.18 -15.55 -4.83
CA LEU A 83 19.96 -14.66 -3.98
C LEU A 83 19.56 -13.20 -4.20
N HIS A 84 19.71 -12.41 -3.15
CA HIS A 84 19.40 -10.99 -3.17
C HIS A 84 20.33 -10.28 -4.18
N PRO A 85 19.82 -9.44 -5.12
CA PRO A 85 20.65 -8.83 -6.15
C PRO A 85 21.82 -8.00 -5.62
N TYR A 86 21.68 -7.42 -4.43
CA TYR A 86 22.69 -6.61 -3.72
C TYR A 86 23.25 -7.29 -2.47
N GLU A 87 23.19 -8.63 -2.38
CA GLU A 87 23.68 -9.37 -1.21
C GLU A 87 25.14 -9.04 -0.86
N THR A 88 25.98 -8.91 -1.87
CA THR A 88 27.41 -8.58 -1.73
C THR A 88 27.63 -7.18 -1.15
N GLU A 89 26.93 -6.19 -1.70
CA GLU A 89 27.02 -4.79 -1.34
C GLU A 89 26.52 -4.57 0.10
N ILE A 90 25.33 -5.11 0.42
CA ILE A 90 24.74 -5.02 1.76
C ILE A 90 25.54 -5.87 2.76
N GLY A 91 26.07 -7.02 2.34
CA GLY A 91 26.97 -7.83 3.15
C GLY A 91 28.28 -7.11 3.49
N GLY A 92 28.74 -6.21 2.62
CA GLY A 92 29.83 -5.26 2.92
C GLY A 92 29.44 -4.31 4.06
N LEU A 93 28.27 -3.71 3.98
CA LEU A 93 27.74 -2.79 5.00
C LEU A 93 27.50 -3.47 6.36
N LEU A 94 27.16 -4.75 6.38
CA LEU A 94 27.02 -5.50 7.63
C LEU A 94 28.37 -5.75 8.32
N ARG A 95 29.45 -5.91 7.54
CA ARG A 95 30.81 -6.10 8.08
C ARG A 95 31.42 -4.78 8.53
N GLU A 96 31.22 -3.73 7.74
CA GLU A 96 31.78 -2.39 7.97
C GLU A 96 30.67 -1.34 7.92
N PRO A 97 29.79 -1.30 8.92
CA PRO A 97 28.72 -0.30 8.98
C PRO A 97 29.27 1.10 9.18
N ASP A 98 28.67 2.08 8.51
CA ASP A 98 29.04 3.48 8.68
C ASP A 98 28.56 3.96 10.07
N VAL A 99 29.52 4.09 10.99
CA VAL A 99 29.31 4.63 12.35
C VAL A 99 29.38 6.17 12.37
N GLY A 100 29.70 6.81 11.24
CA GLY A 100 29.83 8.26 11.07
C GLY A 100 28.49 8.97 10.82
N LEU A 101 27.47 8.61 11.63
CA LEU A 101 26.05 8.98 11.55
C LEU A 101 25.79 10.48 11.81
N ARG A 102 26.49 11.40 11.13
CA ARG A 102 26.16 12.83 11.05
C ARG A 102 25.52 13.09 9.71
N PHE A 103 24.22 13.37 9.69
CA PHE A 103 23.49 13.67 8.46
C PHE A 103 23.74 15.11 8.01
N PHE A 104 23.99 16.00 8.97
CA PHE A 104 24.14 17.43 8.74
C PHE A 104 25.40 18.01 9.39
N GLU A 105 25.96 19.03 8.73
CA GLU A 105 26.96 19.93 9.31
C GLU A 105 26.28 21.29 9.54
N GLY A 106 26.20 21.74 10.79
CA GLY A 106 25.62 23.04 11.17
C GLY A 106 24.14 22.99 11.58
N GLN A 107 23.58 24.18 11.83
CA GLN A 107 22.16 24.36 12.15
C GLN A 107 21.36 24.37 10.86
N VAL A 108 20.41 23.45 10.73
CA VAL A 108 19.58 23.28 9.52
C VAL A 108 18.16 23.67 9.86
N ASP A 109 17.59 24.52 9.03
CA ASP A 109 16.18 24.84 9.07
C ASP A 109 15.40 23.73 8.36
N PHE A 110 14.42 23.15 9.05
CA PHE A 110 13.58 22.07 8.54
C PHE A 110 12.15 22.57 8.31
N GLU A 111 11.97 23.87 8.07
CA GLU A 111 10.69 24.40 7.60
C GLU A 111 10.37 23.89 6.20
N MET A 112 9.16 23.35 6.04
CA MET A 112 8.68 22.86 4.76
C MET A 112 8.39 24.04 3.83
N GLY A 113 9.11 24.10 2.71
CA GLY A 113 8.93 25.13 1.70
C GLY A 113 7.56 25.11 1.04
N GLU A 114 7.16 26.21 0.40
CA GLU A 114 5.88 26.28 -0.32
C GLU A 114 5.89 25.49 -1.65
N SER A 115 7.07 25.21 -2.22
CA SER A 115 7.24 24.48 -3.49
C SER A 115 7.57 23.01 -3.29
N TYR A 116 7.29 22.23 -4.33
CA TYR A 116 7.73 20.85 -4.50
C TYR A 116 7.89 20.54 -5.99
N VAL A 117 8.61 19.47 -6.31
CA VAL A 117 8.81 19.01 -7.69
C VAL A 117 7.97 17.76 -7.96
N TRP A 118 7.01 17.88 -8.88
CA TRP A 118 6.24 16.74 -9.40
C TRP A 118 7.00 16.05 -10.54
N VAL A 119 7.40 14.80 -10.32
CA VAL A 119 8.23 14.00 -11.24
C VAL A 119 7.37 12.93 -11.90
N ASP A 120 6.99 13.17 -13.15
CA ASP A 120 6.07 12.35 -13.96
C ASP A 120 6.60 12.03 -15.36
N THR A 121 7.83 12.44 -15.68
CA THR A 121 8.47 12.18 -16.96
C THR A 121 9.86 11.59 -16.77
N GLU A 122 10.32 10.80 -17.75
CA GLU A 122 11.63 10.16 -17.72
C GLU A 122 12.76 11.19 -17.57
N SER A 123 12.68 12.35 -18.24
CA SER A 123 13.67 13.44 -18.11
C SER A 123 13.78 13.94 -16.67
N LYS A 124 12.64 14.27 -16.04
CA LYS A 124 12.63 14.70 -14.63
C LYS A 124 13.14 13.62 -13.68
N LEU A 125 12.89 12.34 -14.00
CA LEU A 125 13.38 11.22 -13.20
C LEU A 125 14.91 11.07 -13.30
N VAL A 126 15.50 11.34 -14.47
CA VAL A 126 16.95 11.39 -14.65
C VAL A 126 17.56 12.57 -13.88
N GLU A 127 16.97 13.76 -14.00
CA GLU A 127 17.40 14.95 -13.25
C GLU A 127 17.35 14.73 -11.73
N LEU A 128 16.29 14.08 -11.24
CA LEU A 128 16.18 13.66 -9.86
C LEU A 128 17.29 12.67 -9.47
N ALA A 129 17.54 11.64 -10.29
CA ALA A 129 18.60 10.67 -10.00
C ALA A 129 19.99 11.32 -9.91
N GLU A 130 20.29 12.27 -10.80
CA GLU A 130 21.51 13.06 -10.78
C GLU A 130 21.61 13.90 -9.50
N THR A 131 20.53 14.56 -9.12
CA THR A 131 20.45 15.36 -7.89
C THR A 131 20.73 14.49 -6.66
N LEU A 132 20.01 13.37 -6.51
CA LEU A 132 20.18 12.46 -5.38
C LEU A 132 21.56 11.79 -5.34
N SER A 133 22.24 11.65 -6.47
CA SER A 133 23.60 11.11 -6.51
C SER A 133 24.65 12.03 -5.86
N GLY A 134 24.37 13.34 -5.83
CA GLY A 134 25.18 14.35 -5.14
C GLY A 134 24.82 14.51 -3.66
N GLU A 135 23.65 14.03 -3.24
CA GLU A 135 23.20 14.09 -1.86
C GLU A 135 23.89 13.03 -1.00
N ARG A 136 24.29 13.42 0.20
CA ARG A 136 24.82 12.47 1.19
C ARG A 136 23.71 11.63 1.81
N VAL A 137 22.55 12.23 2.01
CA VAL A 137 21.37 11.62 2.63
C VAL A 137 20.12 12.30 2.08
N PHE A 138 19.08 11.51 1.86
CA PHE A 138 17.74 11.95 1.51
C PHE A 138 16.74 10.98 2.15
N SER A 139 15.54 11.45 2.45
CA SER A 139 14.48 10.62 2.98
C SER A 139 13.64 10.04 1.85
N VAL A 140 13.02 8.88 2.09
CA VAL A 140 12.14 8.23 1.13
C VAL A 140 10.93 7.64 1.86
N ASP A 141 9.75 7.82 1.29
CA ASP A 141 8.56 7.09 1.66
C ASP A 141 7.80 6.61 0.40
N THR A 142 6.79 5.75 0.58
CA THR A 142 6.00 5.22 -0.52
C THR A 142 4.52 5.13 -0.20
N GLU A 143 3.66 5.46 -1.17
CA GLU A 143 2.24 5.16 -1.13
C GLU A 143 1.87 4.01 -2.05
N GLN A 144 1.01 3.11 -1.57
CA GLN A 144 0.71 1.86 -2.25
C GLN A 144 -0.78 1.71 -2.55
N HIS A 145 -1.10 0.91 -3.57
CA HIS A 145 -2.46 0.52 -3.87
C HIS A 145 -2.58 -1.00 -4.03
N GLY A 146 -3.42 -1.62 -3.20
CA GLY A 146 -3.64 -3.08 -3.20
C GLY A 146 -5.08 -3.53 -3.45
N LEU A 147 -6.06 -2.63 -3.56
CA LEU A 147 -7.47 -3.03 -3.66
C LEU A 147 -7.83 -3.52 -5.08
N ARG A 148 -7.30 -2.86 -6.10
CA ARG A 148 -7.56 -3.15 -7.53
C ARG A 148 -6.34 -3.75 -8.24
N SER A 149 -5.50 -4.48 -7.49
CA SER A 149 -4.30 -5.19 -7.91
C SER A 149 -4.16 -6.47 -7.08
N PHE A 150 -3.62 -7.54 -7.65
CA PHE A 150 -3.42 -8.79 -6.91
C PHE A 150 -2.22 -8.69 -5.96
N LEU A 151 -1.05 -8.30 -6.49
CA LEU A 151 0.17 -8.11 -5.69
C LEU A 151 0.27 -6.71 -5.06
N GLY A 152 -0.60 -5.79 -5.47
CA GLY A 152 -0.43 -4.38 -5.20
C GLY A 152 0.61 -3.72 -6.11
N PHE A 153 0.69 -2.40 -6.07
CA PHE A 153 1.75 -1.62 -6.71
C PHE A 153 1.98 -0.31 -5.96
N THR A 154 3.17 0.26 -6.10
CA THR A 154 3.50 1.59 -5.59
C THR A 154 2.91 2.66 -6.49
N ALA A 155 2.11 3.54 -5.92
CA ALA A 155 1.39 4.60 -6.62
C ALA A 155 2.12 5.95 -6.58
N LEU A 156 2.91 6.19 -5.53
CA LEU A 156 3.71 7.41 -5.36
C LEU A 156 4.98 7.06 -4.55
N VAL A 157 6.09 7.70 -4.87
CA VAL A 157 7.30 7.69 -4.05
C VAL A 157 7.59 9.13 -3.65
N GLN A 158 7.80 9.38 -2.37
CA GLN A 158 8.13 10.69 -1.83
C GLN A 158 9.60 10.70 -1.49
N ILE A 159 10.31 11.76 -1.87
CA ILE A 159 11.73 11.92 -1.59
C ILE A 159 11.96 13.34 -1.12
N SER A 160 12.63 13.53 0.01
CA SER A 160 13.06 14.86 0.44
C SER A 160 14.56 14.92 0.60
N THR A 161 15.16 15.98 0.06
CA THR A 161 16.54 16.36 0.34
C THR A 161 16.54 17.43 1.43
N LYS A 162 17.70 18.03 1.69
CA LYS A 162 17.78 19.19 2.59
C LYS A 162 17.08 20.43 2.04
N SER A 163 16.87 20.48 0.72
CA SER A 163 16.48 21.70 0.01
C SER A 163 15.13 21.60 -0.68
N GLU A 164 14.68 20.40 -1.08
CA GLU A 164 13.50 20.26 -1.94
C GLU A 164 12.77 18.93 -1.66
N ASP A 165 11.44 18.97 -1.79
CA ASP A 165 10.57 17.80 -1.77
C ASP A 165 10.20 17.36 -3.19
N TYR A 166 10.27 16.06 -3.45
CA TYR A 166 9.94 15.44 -4.72
C TYR A 166 8.80 14.44 -4.55
N LEU A 167 7.78 14.56 -5.40
CA LEU A 167 6.70 13.59 -5.50
C LEU A 167 6.80 12.88 -6.85
N VAL A 168 7.20 11.61 -6.82
CA VAL A 168 7.46 10.78 -7.99
C VAL A 168 6.24 9.95 -8.33
N ASP A 169 5.60 10.26 -9.46
CA ASP A 169 4.45 9.53 -9.99
C ASP A 169 4.88 8.15 -10.52
N SER A 170 4.90 7.18 -9.61
CA SER A 170 5.32 5.80 -9.91
C SER A 170 4.37 5.08 -10.86
N ILE A 171 3.15 5.58 -11.04
CA ILE A 171 2.21 5.05 -12.04
C ILE A 171 2.65 5.53 -13.44
N ALA A 172 2.89 6.83 -13.59
CA ALA A 172 3.34 7.40 -14.87
C ALA A 172 4.73 6.87 -15.27
N LEU A 173 5.60 6.63 -14.29
CA LEU A 173 7.00 6.24 -14.47
C LEU A 173 7.25 4.74 -14.31
N HIS A 174 6.20 3.92 -14.16
CA HIS A 174 6.29 2.49 -13.85
C HIS A 174 7.34 1.72 -14.66
N ASP A 175 7.39 1.98 -15.97
CA ASP A 175 8.29 1.28 -16.91
C ASP A 175 9.74 1.79 -16.91
N VAL A 176 10.04 2.87 -16.19
CA VAL A 176 11.34 3.56 -16.16
C VAL A 176 11.87 3.84 -14.75
N THR A 177 11.14 3.49 -13.69
CA THR A 177 11.56 3.68 -12.28
C THR A 177 12.95 3.08 -11.97
N GLY A 178 13.39 2.08 -12.74
CA GLY A 178 14.74 1.50 -12.64
C GLY A 178 15.90 2.49 -12.82
N ILE A 179 15.65 3.71 -13.32
CA ILE A 179 16.63 4.81 -13.37
C ILE A 179 17.15 5.18 -11.98
N LEU A 180 16.32 5.09 -10.94
CA LEU A 180 16.73 5.41 -9.56
C LEU A 180 17.62 4.34 -8.92
N ARG A 181 17.76 3.18 -9.55
CA ARG A 181 18.49 2.02 -9.00
C ARG A 181 19.92 2.35 -8.55
N PRO A 182 20.77 3.09 -9.30
CA PRO A 182 22.12 3.40 -8.86
C PRO A 182 22.16 4.23 -7.58
N VAL A 183 21.16 5.11 -7.38
CA VAL A 183 21.04 5.95 -6.19
C VAL A 183 20.66 5.10 -4.98
N PHE A 184 19.68 4.22 -5.11
CA PHE A 184 19.26 3.31 -4.04
C PHE A 184 20.24 2.15 -3.75
N ALA A 185 21.07 1.79 -4.72
CA ALA A 185 22.13 0.79 -4.57
C ALA A 185 23.40 1.35 -3.92
N ASN A 186 23.48 2.68 -3.75
CA ASN A 186 24.64 3.31 -3.14
C ASN A 186 24.61 3.05 -1.62
N PRO A 187 25.62 2.38 -1.06
CA PRO A 187 25.68 2.07 0.38
C PRO A 187 25.63 3.30 1.29
N LYS A 188 25.85 4.50 0.73
CA LYS A 188 25.85 5.78 1.46
C LYS A 188 24.44 6.32 1.78
N ALA A 189 23.36 5.68 1.32
CA ALA A 189 22.03 6.28 1.25
C ALA A 189 20.96 5.72 2.22
N CYS A 190 21.32 5.01 3.29
CA CYS A 190 20.32 4.36 4.16
C CYS A 190 20.47 4.70 5.64
N ASP A 191 19.40 5.24 6.25
CA ASP A 191 19.22 5.25 7.71
C ASP A 191 17.74 5.26 8.18
N VAL A 192 17.47 4.31 9.10
CA VAL A 192 16.59 4.30 10.30
C VAL A 192 15.06 4.36 10.13
N LEU A 193 14.28 3.41 10.71
CA LEU A 193 13.59 3.58 12.01
C LEU A 193 13.06 2.27 12.67
N SER A 194 13.30 2.12 13.97
CA SER A 194 12.70 1.09 14.85
C SER A 194 11.47 1.62 15.60
N LYS A 195 10.27 1.09 15.28
CA LYS A 195 9.03 1.27 16.06
C LYS A 195 8.56 -0.06 16.69
N PRO A 196 7.85 -0.02 17.84
CA PRO A 196 7.54 -1.19 18.67
C PRO A 196 6.41 -2.10 18.15
N GLN A 197 5.78 -1.80 17.02
CA GLN A 197 4.91 -2.74 16.29
C GLN A 197 5.29 -2.75 14.82
N LYS A 198 5.88 -3.88 14.40
CA LYS A 198 6.51 -4.09 13.08
C LYS A 198 5.62 -4.92 12.17
N SER A 199 4.47 -4.39 11.84
CA SER A 199 3.78 -4.79 10.63
C SER A 199 3.43 -3.50 9.92
N LEU A 200 4.12 -3.22 8.81
CA LEU A 200 3.71 -2.18 7.87
C LEU A 200 2.21 -2.37 7.55
N ALA A 201 1.77 -3.61 7.38
CA ALA A 201 0.35 -3.95 7.24
C ALA A 201 -0.55 -3.51 8.43
N TYR A 202 -0.08 -3.51 9.68
CA TYR A 202 -0.88 -3.06 10.84
C TYR A 202 -0.97 -1.53 10.94
N LEU A 203 0.11 -0.81 10.60
CA LEU A 203 0.10 0.65 10.52
C LEU A 203 -0.71 1.14 9.30
N LEU A 204 -0.57 0.47 8.16
CA LEU A 204 -1.37 0.71 6.94
C LEU A 204 -2.87 0.42 7.17
N GLU A 205 -3.22 -0.60 7.98
CA GLU A 205 -4.63 -0.92 8.27
C GLU A 205 -5.26 0.02 9.32
N THR A 206 -4.43 0.69 10.14
CA THR A 206 -4.89 1.56 11.24
C THR A 206 -4.84 3.05 10.92
N TYR A 207 -3.87 3.51 10.11
CA TYR A 207 -3.59 4.93 9.88
C TYR A 207 -3.67 5.39 8.44
N CYS A 208 -3.45 4.50 7.45
CA CYS A 208 -3.65 4.90 6.06
C CYS A 208 -5.15 5.00 5.78
N GLY A 209 -5.60 6.24 5.55
CA GLY A 209 -6.90 6.49 4.96
C GLY A 209 -7.07 5.62 3.72
N ARG A 210 -8.31 5.20 3.49
CA ARG A 210 -8.77 4.43 2.32
C ARG A 210 -8.69 5.27 1.03
N GLU A 211 -7.72 6.16 0.95
CA GLU A 211 -7.55 7.13 -0.12
C GLU A 211 -7.00 6.43 -1.35
N ASP A 212 -7.55 6.81 -2.49
CA ASP A 212 -7.20 6.19 -3.74
C ASP A 212 -6.00 6.91 -4.37
N TRP A 213 -4.79 6.50 -3.99
CA TRP A 213 -3.53 7.03 -4.53
C TRP A 213 -3.34 6.81 -6.03
N ARG A 214 -4.27 6.11 -6.70
CA ARG A 214 -4.31 6.01 -8.17
C ARG A 214 -4.84 7.27 -8.85
N GLN A 215 -5.58 8.12 -8.13
CA GLN A 215 -6.25 9.26 -8.73
C GLN A 215 -5.25 10.31 -9.23
N ARG A 216 -5.55 10.94 -10.36
CA ARG A 216 -4.77 12.04 -10.93
C ARG A 216 -5.69 13.13 -11.50
N PRO A 217 -5.39 14.43 -11.27
CA PRO A 217 -4.38 14.95 -10.36
C PRO A 217 -4.69 14.61 -8.89
N LEU A 218 -3.66 14.59 -8.02
CA LEU A 218 -3.88 14.39 -6.58
C LEU A 218 -4.52 15.62 -5.96
N PRO A 219 -5.49 15.47 -5.03
CA PRO A 219 -5.97 16.56 -4.19
C PRO A 219 -4.83 17.20 -3.39
N ILE A 220 -4.92 18.51 -3.15
CA ILE A 220 -3.87 19.25 -2.43
C ILE A 220 -3.59 18.67 -1.04
N GLU A 221 -4.63 18.20 -0.34
CA GLU A 221 -4.51 17.56 0.97
C GLU A 221 -3.63 16.28 0.91
N MET A 222 -3.72 15.50 -0.18
CA MET A 222 -2.88 14.31 -0.38
C MET A 222 -1.46 14.67 -0.77
N VAL A 223 -1.27 15.79 -1.48
CA VAL A 223 0.06 16.33 -1.79
C VAL A 223 0.76 16.79 -0.51
N GLU A 224 0.08 17.57 0.33
CA GLU A 224 0.61 18.05 1.61
C GLU A 224 0.93 16.89 2.56
N TYR A 225 0.04 15.90 2.63
CA TYR A 225 0.27 14.66 3.39
C TYR A 225 1.55 13.95 2.91
N ALA A 226 1.62 13.65 1.61
CA ALA A 226 2.74 12.92 1.03
C ALA A 226 4.08 13.66 1.24
N ARG A 227 4.10 14.98 1.07
CA ARG A 227 5.30 15.79 1.34
C ARG A 227 5.72 15.70 2.80
N THR A 228 4.77 15.85 3.72
CA THR A 228 5.04 15.83 5.17
C THR A 228 5.69 14.51 5.60
N ASP A 229 5.23 13.38 5.05
CA ASP A 229 5.71 12.04 5.41
C ASP A 229 7.19 11.82 5.08
N ALA A 230 7.73 12.49 4.06
CA ALA A 230 9.16 12.44 3.73
C ALA A 230 9.96 13.61 4.34
N HIS A 231 9.40 14.81 4.37
CA HIS A 231 10.11 16.05 4.68
C HIS A 231 10.84 16.01 6.03
N TYR A 232 10.12 15.63 7.09
CA TYR A 232 10.66 15.66 8.45
C TYR A 232 11.51 14.44 8.83
N LEU A 233 11.59 13.41 7.97
CA LEU A 233 12.34 12.20 8.29
C LEU A 233 13.83 12.47 8.48
N LEU A 234 14.42 13.40 7.71
CA LEU A 234 15.83 13.74 7.88
C LEU A 234 16.11 14.41 9.23
N TYR A 235 15.21 15.31 9.67
CA TYR A 235 15.29 15.93 11.00
C TYR A 235 15.18 14.87 12.10
N ILE A 236 14.17 14.00 12.00
CA ILE A 236 13.94 12.92 12.94
C ILE A 236 15.14 11.97 13.01
N ALA A 237 15.75 11.65 11.85
CA ALA A 237 16.95 10.82 11.78
C ALA A 237 18.12 11.47 12.54
N GLU A 238 18.36 12.77 12.37
CA GLU A 238 19.42 13.50 13.10
C GLU A 238 19.15 13.57 14.61
N CYS A 239 17.90 13.81 15.04
CA CYS A 239 17.54 13.76 16.46
C CYS A 239 17.83 12.38 17.06
N LEU A 240 17.40 11.31 16.40
CA LEU A 240 17.62 9.95 16.87
C LEU A 240 19.10 9.55 16.85
N ALA A 241 19.85 9.96 15.83
CA ALA A 241 21.28 9.72 15.78
C ALA A 241 22.01 10.43 16.93
N THR A 242 21.55 11.63 17.30
CA THR A 242 22.09 12.37 18.45
C THR A 242 21.78 11.64 19.75
N GLU A 243 20.52 11.25 19.99
CA GLU A 243 20.10 10.48 21.15
C GLU A 243 20.88 9.15 21.30
N LEU A 244 21.05 8.41 20.20
CA LEU A 244 21.81 7.14 20.21
C LEU A 244 23.28 7.36 20.55
N LYS A 245 23.89 8.45 20.08
CA LYS A 245 25.29 8.80 20.40
C LYS A 245 25.46 9.23 21.86
N GLU A 246 24.49 9.95 22.42
CA GLU A 246 24.49 10.32 23.84
C GLU A 246 24.44 9.05 24.71
N HIS A 247 23.58 8.09 24.37
CA HIS A 247 23.51 6.81 25.05
C HIS A 247 24.77 5.94 24.87
N ASP A 248 25.46 6.02 23.74
CA ASP A 248 26.75 5.36 23.53
C ASP A 248 27.84 5.92 24.45
N ASN A 249 27.82 7.23 24.74
CA ASN A 249 28.80 7.87 25.62
C ASN A 249 28.55 7.58 27.12
N ASP A 250 27.28 7.41 27.51
CA ASP A 250 26.90 7.10 28.89
C ASP A 250 27.14 5.62 29.27
N CYS A 251 27.29 4.74 28.27
CA CYS A 251 27.54 3.31 28.48
C CYS A 251 29.04 3.03 28.68
N LEU A 252 29.50 3.02 29.94
CA LEU A 252 30.88 2.68 30.32
C LEU A 252 31.26 1.19 30.12
N ASP A 253 30.33 0.33 29.72
CA ASP A 253 30.54 -1.12 29.55
C ASP A 253 30.45 -1.50 28.06
N ASP A 254 31.42 -2.28 27.58
CA ASP A 254 31.68 -2.63 26.16
C ASP A 254 30.55 -3.41 25.44
N LYS A 255 29.33 -3.46 25.97
CA LYS A 255 28.32 -4.44 25.53
C LYS A 255 27.45 -4.02 24.36
N ILE A 256 27.09 -2.75 24.19
CA ILE A 256 26.19 -2.32 23.11
C ILE A 256 26.57 -0.93 22.63
N ARG A 257 26.94 -0.83 21.33
CA ARG A 257 26.99 0.44 20.60
C ARG A 257 25.67 0.60 19.83
N PHE A 258 24.80 1.47 20.30
CA PHE A 258 23.45 1.69 19.79
C PHE A 258 23.42 2.18 18.34
N VAL A 259 24.34 3.08 17.97
CA VAL A 259 24.50 3.57 16.59
C VAL A 259 24.85 2.42 15.65
N LEU A 260 25.80 1.57 16.07
CA LEU A 260 26.24 0.39 15.32
C LEU A 260 25.10 -0.62 15.15
N GLU A 261 24.39 -0.93 16.23
CA GLU A 261 23.26 -1.86 16.23
C GLU A 261 22.11 -1.36 15.34
N ALA A 262 21.81 -0.05 15.36
CA ALA A 262 20.79 0.56 14.51
C ALA A 262 21.16 0.42 13.02
N SER A 263 22.42 0.68 12.66
CA SER A 263 22.91 0.51 11.29
C SER A 263 22.84 -0.96 10.85
N GLN A 264 23.31 -1.90 11.68
CA GLN A 264 23.25 -3.34 11.37
C GLN A 264 21.82 -3.86 11.17
N ARG A 265 20.87 -3.42 12.01
CA ARG A 265 19.45 -3.77 11.85
C ARG A 265 18.86 -3.19 10.57
N SER A 266 19.23 -1.96 10.22
CA SER A 266 18.79 -1.32 8.98
C SER A 266 19.31 -2.08 7.76
N ASN A 267 20.60 -2.41 7.73
CA ASN A 267 21.21 -3.22 6.68
C ASN A 267 20.57 -4.63 6.59
N THR A 268 20.21 -5.22 7.72
CA THR A 268 19.50 -6.51 7.75
C THR A 268 18.10 -6.40 7.14
N ILE A 269 17.38 -5.30 7.38
CA ILE A 269 16.08 -5.05 6.74
C ILE A 269 16.26 -4.93 5.22
N CYS A 270 17.32 -4.28 4.75
CA CYS A 270 17.64 -4.16 3.33
C CYS A 270 17.97 -5.51 2.66
N LEU A 271 18.35 -6.55 3.41
CA LEU A 271 18.50 -7.92 2.87
C LEU A 271 17.15 -8.63 2.68
N GLY A 272 16.06 -8.10 3.26
CA GLY A 272 14.73 -8.59 3.02
C GLY A 272 14.37 -8.38 1.55
N PHE A 273 14.01 -9.46 0.84
CA PHE A 273 13.54 -9.39 -0.53
C PHE A 273 12.10 -9.88 -0.65
N PHE A 274 11.41 -9.35 -1.67
CA PHE A 274 10.04 -9.74 -1.96
C PHE A 274 9.94 -11.20 -2.43
N SER A 275 9.06 -11.97 -1.80
CA SER A 275 8.62 -13.28 -2.27
C SER A 275 7.10 -13.31 -2.38
N LYS A 276 6.58 -13.87 -3.48
CA LYS A 276 5.14 -14.16 -3.56
C LYS A 276 4.77 -15.18 -2.50
N GLU A 277 3.60 -15.01 -1.88
CA GLU A 277 3.04 -16.04 -1.02
C GLU A 277 2.84 -17.34 -1.82
N THR A 278 3.51 -18.40 -1.38
CA THR A 278 3.36 -19.75 -1.96
C THR A 278 2.51 -20.59 -1.02
N GLU A 279 1.33 -20.98 -1.49
CA GLU A 279 0.48 -21.93 -0.79
C GLU A 279 0.60 -23.31 -1.44
N ALA A 280 0.44 -24.37 -0.65
CA ALA A 280 0.37 -25.73 -1.17
C ALA A 280 -0.87 -25.90 -2.06
N TYR A 281 -1.97 -25.25 -1.69
CA TYR A 281 -3.21 -25.20 -2.46
C TYR A 281 -3.74 -23.76 -2.55
N PRO A 282 -4.21 -23.31 -3.73
CA PRO A 282 -4.74 -21.96 -3.90
C PRO A 282 -5.86 -21.60 -2.93
N GLY A 283 -5.73 -20.47 -2.23
CA GLY A 283 -6.73 -19.93 -1.32
C GLY A 283 -6.81 -20.66 0.03
N GLU A 284 -5.81 -21.46 0.39
CA GLU A 284 -5.81 -22.27 1.61
C GLU A 284 -5.74 -21.41 2.88
N SER A 285 -4.87 -20.40 2.92
CA SER A 285 -4.78 -19.51 4.08
C SER A 285 -6.05 -18.68 4.23
N ALA A 286 -6.62 -18.26 3.09
CA ALA A 286 -7.91 -17.59 3.03
C ALA A 286 -9.04 -18.45 3.61
N ALA A 287 -9.15 -19.70 3.19
CA ALA A 287 -10.15 -20.64 3.71
C ALA A 287 -9.97 -20.85 5.21
N SER A 288 -8.72 -21.08 5.65
CA SER A 288 -8.37 -21.28 7.07
C SER A 288 -8.73 -20.07 7.94
N SER A 289 -8.45 -18.85 7.45
CA SER A 289 -8.84 -17.60 8.13
C SER A 289 -10.36 -17.45 8.24
N ILE A 290 -11.11 -17.83 7.20
CA ILE A 290 -12.57 -17.81 7.22
C ILE A 290 -13.11 -18.82 8.24
N PHE A 291 -12.55 -20.03 8.27
CA PHE A 291 -12.93 -21.04 9.27
C PHE A 291 -12.71 -20.53 10.69
N PHE A 292 -11.52 -20.01 10.98
CA PHE A 292 -11.19 -19.50 12.31
C PHE A 292 -12.12 -18.39 12.78
N ARG A 293 -12.41 -17.40 11.92
CA ARG A 293 -13.33 -16.30 12.25
C ARG A 293 -14.78 -16.77 12.39
N HIS A 294 -15.22 -17.70 11.53
CA HIS A 294 -16.57 -18.23 11.58
C HIS A 294 -16.82 -19.03 12.87
N LEU A 295 -15.83 -19.82 13.30
CA LEU A 295 -15.88 -20.60 14.54
C LEU A 295 -15.90 -19.71 15.80
N ASN A 296 -15.18 -18.59 15.80
CA ASN A 296 -15.09 -17.69 16.95
C ASN A 296 -16.21 -16.63 17.01
N GLY A 297 -16.82 -16.28 15.87
CA GLY A 297 -17.87 -15.26 15.78
C GLY A 297 -19.29 -15.75 16.11
N GLN A 298 -19.52 -17.06 16.05
CA GLN A 298 -20.79 -17.68 16.45
C GLN A 298 -20.58 -18.43 17.77
N GLY A 299 -21.12 -17.92 18.88
CA GLY A 299 -21.23 -18.65 20.15
C GLY A 299 -22.14 -19.89 20.08
N THR A 300 -22.35 -20.45 18.90
CA THR A 300 -23.06 -21.69 18.59
C THR A 300 -22.03 -22.74 18.21
N ALA A 301 -21.22 -23.11 19.20
CA ALA A 301 -20.23 -24.16 19.08
C ALA A 301 -20.90 -25.51 18.78
N LEU A 302 -20.26 -26.29 17.89
CA LEU A 302 -20.36 -27.75 17.65
C LEU A 302 -21.15 -28.30 16.44
N SER A 303 -22.01 -27.56 15.71
CA SER A 303 -22.70 -28.16 14.54
C SER A 303 -22.00 -27.96 13.19
N VAL A 304 -21.21 -26.89 13.02
CA VAL A 304 -20.60 -26.53 11.71
C VAL A 304 -19.20 -27.10 11.52
N LEU A 305 -18.47 -27.44 12.60
CA LEU A 305 -17.14 -28.06 12.50
C LEU A 305 -17.17 -29.46 11.86
N GLY A 306 -18.33 -30.13 11.92
CA GLY A 306 -18.58 -31.44 11.28
C GLY A 306 -19.24 -31.36 9.90
N ASP A 307 -19.62 -30.17 9.42
CA ASP A 307 -20.20 -30.01 8.08
C ASP A 307 -19.07 -29.97 7.04
N THR A 308 -18.59 -31.16 6.67
CA THR A 308 -17.57 -31.36 5.62
C THR A 308 -17.96 -30.65 4.32
N LYS A 309 -19.26 -30.60 4.02
CA LYS A 309 -19.77 -29.93 2.81
C LYS A 309 -19.57 -28.42 2.86
N PHE A 310 -19.78 -27.77 4.01
CA PHE A 310 -19.50 -26.34 4.16
C PHE A 310 -18.01 -26.06 3.94
N GLN A 311 -17.14 -26.83 4.60
CA GLN A 311 -15.69 -26.65 4.49
C GLN A 311 -15.21 -26.85 3.04
N ASP A 312 -15.73 -27.86 2.35
CA ASP A 312 -15.38 -28.13 0.96
C ASP A 312 -15.82 -27.01 0.02
N ILE A 313 -17.02 -26.44 0.22
CA ILE A 313 -17.50 -25.31 -0.58
C ILE A 313 -16.63 -24.06 -0.32
N VAL A 314 -16.27 -23.76 0.93
CA VAL A 314 -15.39 -22.63 1.26
C VAL A 314 -14.03 -22.79 0.61
N ARG A 315 -13.42 -23.99 0.67
CA ARG A 315 -12.13 -24.27 0.00
C ARG A 315 -12.23 -24.06 -1.51
N GLN A 316 -13.26 -24.61 -2.15
CA GLN A 316 -13.48 -24.45 -3.60
C GLN A 316 -13.67 -22.98 -3.99
N LEU A 317 -14.47 -22.22 -3.22
CA LEU A 317 -14.67 -20.80 -3.46
C LEU A 317 -13.39 -19.99 -3.25
N CYS A 318 -12.58 -20.31 -2.24
CA CYS A 318 -11.32 -19.64 -2.00
C CYS A 318 -10.29 -19.93 -3.09
N ALA A 319 -10.22 -21.17 -3.57
CA ALA A 319 -9.38 -21.54 -4.71
C ALA A 319 -9.80 -20.83 -5.99
N TRP A 320 -11.11 -20.78 -6.29
CA TRP A 320 -11.63 -20.02 -7.42
C TRP A 320 -11.34 -18.52 -7.29
N ARG A 321 -11.52 -17.96 -6.08
CA ARG A 321 -11.25 -16.56 -5.79
C ARG A 321 -9.79 -16.19 -6.02
N ASP A 322 -8.86 -17.02 -5.55
CA ASP A 322 -7.42 -16.83 -5.78
C ASP A 322 -7.10 -16.84 -7.28
N LEU A 323 -7.61 -17.83 -8.02
CA LEU A 323 -7.41 -17.91 -9.47
C LEU A 323 -7.92 -16.66 -10.20
N MET A 324 -9.15 -16.23 -9.88
CA MET A 324 -9.74 -15.05 -10.53
C MET A 324 -9.04 -13.74 -10.15
N ALA A 325 -8.60 -13.62 -8.90
CA ALA A 325 -7.82 -12.48 -8.42
C ALA A 325 -6.50 -12.34 -9.20
N ARG A 326 -5.80 -13.46 -9.44
CA ARG A 326 -4.58 -13.49 -10.26
C ARG A 326 -4.85 -13.13 -11.72
N VAL A 327 -5.86 -13.76 -12.33
CA VAL A 327 -6.22 -13.57 -13.74
C VAL A 327 -6.61 -12.12 -14.04
N HIS A 328 -7.37 -11.49 -13.15
CA HIS A 328 -7.87 -10.14 -13.35
C HIS A 328 -6.99 -9.05 -12.73
N ASP A 329 -5.91 -9.44 -12.06
CA ASP A 329 -5.06 -8.56 -11.25
C ASP A 329 -5.89 -7.76 -10.25
N GLU A 330 -6.65 -8.45 -9.40
CA GLU A 330 -7.55 -7.85 -8.41
C GLU A 330 -7.26 -8.41 -7.03
N ASN A 331 -7.60 -7.64 -5.99
CA ASN A 331 -7.50 -8.15 -4.63
C ASN A 331 -8.49 -9.32 -4.40
N LEU A 332 -8.10 -10.32 -3.61
CA LEU A 332 -8.96 -11.45 -3.25
C LEU A 332 -10.36 -10.99 -2.77
N ARG A 333 -10.40 -10.03 -1.84
CA ARG A 333 -11.67 -9.54 -1.26
C ARG A 333 -12.46 -8.66 -2.22
N TYR A 334 -11.81 -8.08 -3.24
CA TYR A 334 -12.50 -7.36 -4.31
C TYR A 334 -13.23 -8.32 -5.24
N VAL A 335 -12.62 -9.47 -5.56
CA VAL A 335 -13.27 -10.53 -6.36
C VAL A 335 -14.46 -11.12 -5.62
N LEU A 336 -14.25 -11.56 -4.38
CA LEU A 336 -15.32 -12.12 -3.55
C LEU A 336 -15.00 -11.93 -2.06
N SER A 337 -15.82 -11.15 -1.36
CA SER A 337 -15.61 -10.88 0.07
C SER A 337 -15.75 -12.14 0.92
N ASP A 338 -15.09 -12.15 2.08
CA ASP A 338 -15.16 -13.28 3.02
C ASP A 338 -16.60 -13.56 3.47
N GLN A 339 -17.41 -12.52 3.66
CA GLN A 339 -18.83 -12.65 4.00
C GLN A 339 -19.63 -13.29 2.88
N ALA A 340 -19.32 -12.97 1.61
CA ALA A 340 -19.98 -13.58 0.47
C ALA A 340 -19.58 -15.06 0.32
N VAL A 341 -18.31 -15.41 0.55
CA VAL A 341 -17.86 -16.83 0.60
C VAL A 341 -18.66 -17.61 1.63
N VAL A 342 -18.78 -17.11 2.86
CA VAL A 342 -19.56 -17.76 3.92
C VAL A 342 -21.03 -17.88 3.54
N ALA A 343 -21.65 -16.79 3.05
CA ALA A 343 -23.06 -16.79 2.67
C ALA A 343 -23.35 -17.85 1.60
N VAL A 344 -22.56 -17.90 0.52
CA VAL A 344 -22.72 -18.88 -0.56
C VAL A 344 -22.54 -20.31 -0.04
N SER A 345 -21.62 -20.52 0.89
CA SER A 345 -21.33 -21.84 1.48
C SER A 345 -22.47 -22.37 2.35
N VAL A 346 -23.18 -21.48 3.06
CA VAL A 346 -24.35 -21.85 3.89
C VAL A 346 -25.58 -22.21 3.05
N PHE A 347 -25.80 -21.55 1.90
CA PHE A 347 -26.96 -21.82 1.02
C PHE A 347 -26.70 -23.01 0.06
N SER A 348 -26.56 -24.23 0.61
CA SER A 348 -26.08 -25.42 -0.11
C SER A 348 -26.98 -25.96 -1.24
N LYS A 349 -28.25 -25.53 -1.35
CA LYS A 349 -29.20 -26.01 -2.38
C LYS A 349 -28.93 -25.47 -3.80
N TYR A 350 -28.20 -24.36 -3.92
CA TYR A 350 -27.87 -23.75 -5.22
C TYR A 350 -26.35 -23.55 -5.43
N SER A 351 -25.55 -23.82 -4.40
CA SER A 351 -24.13 -23.45 -4.34
C SER A 351 -23.29 -24.09 -5.46
N VAL A 352 -23.49 -25.37 -5.79
CA VAL A 352 -22.77 -26.05 -6.89
C VAL A 352 -23.10 -25.44 -8.25
N LYS A 353 -24.37 -25.06 -8.49
CA LYS A 353 -24.79 -24.41 -9.74
C LYS A 353 -24.26 -22.99 -9.85
N VAL A 354 -24.19 -22.25 -8.74
CA VAL A 354 -23.64 -20.89 -8.69
C VAL A 354 -22.13 -20.92 -8.94
N VAL A 355 -21.38 -21.79 -8.27
CA VAL A 355 -19.94 -21.97 -8.50
C VAL A 355 -19.67 -22.33 -9.96
N HIS A 356 -20.39 -23.33 -10.49
CA HIS A 356 -20.24 -23.74 -11.89
C HIS A 356 -20.61 -22.62 -12.87
N PHE A 357 -21.65 -21.82 -12.57
CA PHE A 357 -22.05 -20.68 -13.39
C PHE A 357 -21.01 -19.53 -13.37
N LEU A 358 -20.41 -19.25 -12.21
CA LEU A 358 -19.33 -18.26 -12.08
C LEU A 358 -18.10 -18.71 -12.89
N CYS A 359 -17.66 -19.96 -12.69
CA CYS A 359 -16.54 -20.53 -13.46
C CYS A 359 -16.78 -20.50 -14.98
N GLN A 360 -17.96 -20.92 -15.45
CA GLN A 360 -18.27 -20.96 -16.88
C GLN A 360 -18.37 -19.58 -17.54
N ASN A 361 -18.92 -18.58 -16.84
CA ASN A 361 -19.02 -17.24 -17.41
C ASN A 361 -17.66 -16.56 -17.49
N ASP A 362 -16.79 -16.79 -16.52
CA ASP A 362 -15.47 -16.17 -16.53
C ASP A 362 -14.50 -16.90 -17.47
N GLU A 363 -14.60 -18.23 -17.67
CA GLU A 363 -13.91 -18.92 -18.77
C GLU A 363 -14.29 -18.36 -20.14
N ARG A 364 -15.58 -18.06 -20.36
CA ARG A 364 -16.06 -17.44 -21.60
C ARG A 364 -15.54 -16.01 -21.76
N LYS A 365 -15.43 -15.23 -20.68
CA LYS A 365 -14.80 -13.91 -20.72
C LYS A 365 -13.30 -14.01 -21.00
N MET A 366 -12.60 -14.96 -20.39
CA MET A 366 -11.17 -15.21 -20.63
C MET A 366 -10.89 -15.59 -22.09
N LYS A 367 -11.71 -16.46 -22.70
CA LYS A 367 -11.60 -16.77 -24.14
C LYS A 367 -11.77 -15.52 -25.00
N ARG A 368 -12.80 -14.71 -24.73
CA ARG A 368 -13.06 -13.45 -25.46
C ARG A 368 -11.96 -12.40 -25.27
N GLN A 369 -11.28 -12.38 -24.12
CA GLN A 369 -10.21 -11.43 -23.85
C GLN A 369 -8.90 -11.86 -24.52
N ARG A 370 -8.59 -13.18 -24.54
CA ARG A 370 -7.49 -13.75 -25.34
C ARG A 370 -7.68 -13.54 -26.84
N GLU A 371 -8.91 -13.62 -27.33
CA GLU A 371 -9.24 -13.33 -28.73
C GLU A 371 -9.09 -11.84 -29.09
N ARG A 372 -9.15 -10.91 -28.12
CA ARG A 372 -9.02 -9.46 -28.34
C ARG A 372 -7.59 -8.95 -28.27
N ASN A 373 -6.73 -9.59 -27.49
CA ASN A 373 -5.30 -9.29 -27.40
C ASN A 373 -4.50 -10.56 -27.79
N PRO A 374 -4.49 -10.95 -29.07
CA PRO A 374 -3.53 -11.96 -29.53
C PRO A 374 -2.13 -11.36 -29.36
N THR A 375 -1.30 -12.06 -28.58
CA THR A 375 0.14 -11.79 -28.44
C THR A 375 0.84 -11.66 -29.78
#